data_AF-A0AAD7DN25-F1
#
_entry.id   AF-A0AAD7DN25-F1
#
_cell.length_a   1.000
_cell.length_b   1.000
_cell.length_c   1.000
_cell.angle_alpha   90.00
_cell.angle_beta   90.00
_cell.angle_gamma   90.00
#
_symmetry.space_group_name_H-M   'P 1'
#
loop_
_entity.id
_entity.type
_entity.pdbx_description
1 polymer ?
#
loop_
_entity_poly.entity_id
_entity_poly.type
_entity_poly.pdbx_seq_one_letter_code
_entity_poly.pdbx_strand_id
1 'polypeptide(L)'
;HHIVMFSKLFGRKTESTQPRYVSPGPVDFAAAGLHQYNGCFAVVLDSLFSEAELSSVLAAAEASSPWEVAQVNAGAHAYTNTSYRNGERIIFDSFELSEKIFEKVRPHLQDIEEIEQTVYLNGVDKAVQKWRMVRLNERLRFLRYPKGGFFRQHIDGHYLDQYSRIFNPPRS
;
A
#
# COMPACT_ATOMS: atom_id res chain seq x y z
N HIS A 1 -0.91 -7.41 7.91
CA HIS A 1 0.12 -7.53 6.87
C HIS A 1 -0.26 -6.59 5.74
N HIS A 2 0.52 -5.53 5.53
CA HIS A 2 0.22 -4.46 4.58
C HIS A 2 0.96 -4.74 3.29
N ILE A 3 0.24 -4.83 2.17
CA ILE A 3 0.87 -4.80 0.85
C ILE A 3 1.00 -3.34 0.47
N VAL A 4 2.21 -2.82 0.58
CA VAL A 4 2.54 -1.47 0.10
C VAL A 4 3.05 -1.61 -1.32
N MET A 5 2.21 -1.30 -2.29
CA MET A 5 2.63 -1.23 -3.68
C MET A 5 3.17 0.15 -4.01
N PHE A 6 4.46 0.23 -4.27
CA PHE A 6 5.07 1.39 -4.88
C PHE A 6 5.21 1.12 -6.38
N SER A 7 4.39 1.75 -7.22
CA SER A 7 4.73 1.88 -8.64
C SER A 7 5.45 3.21 -8.85
N LYS A 8 6.62 3.15 -9.48
CA LYS A 8 7.39 4.36 -9.81
C LYS A 8 6.88 4.89 -11.14
N LEU A 9 6.01 5.89 -11.10
CA LEU A 9 5.69 6.70 -12.29
C LEU A 9 6.92 7.54 -12.63
N PHE A 10 7.51 7.32 -13.80
CA PHE A 10 8.71 8.04 -14.23
C PHE A 10 8.37 9.50 -14.58
N GLY A 11 8.80 10.44 -13.73
CA GLY A 11 8.95 11.85 -14.12
C GLY A 11 10.26 12.09 -14.89
N ARG A 12 10.27 13.10 -15.77
CA ARG A 12 11.41 13.44 -16.67
C ARG A 12 12.77 13.37 -15.98
N LYS A 13 13.69 12.61 -16.60
CA LYS A 13 15.07 12.38 -16.17
C LYS A 13 15.86 13.68 -16.02
N THR A 14 16.45 13.91 -14.84
CA THR A 14 17.69 14.69 -14.69
C THR A 14 18.66 13.95 -13.75
N GLU A 15 19.88 13.77 -14.27
CA GLU A 15 21.17 13.30 -13.72
C GLU A 15 21.28 12.13 -12.71
N SER A 16 21.81 11.01 -13.25
CA SER A 16 23.04 10.32 -12.81
C SER A 16 23.18 9.86 -11.35
N THR A 17 22.23 9.06 -10.89
CA THR A 17 22.58 7.85 -10.10
C THR A 17 21.82 6.71 -10.75
N GLN A 18 22.54 5.77 -11.37
CA GLN A 18 21.90 4.54 -11.87
C GLN A 18 21.22 3.87 -10.66
N PRO A 19 19.89 3.78 -10.61
CA PRO A 19 19.24 3.11 -9.51
C PRO A 19 19.74 1.67 -9.49
N ARG A 20 20.18 1.18 -8.32
CA ARG A 20 20.39 -0.26 -8.15
C ARG A 20 19.03 -0.92 -8.34
N TYR A 21 18.85 -1.57 -9.47
CA TYR A 21 17.66 -2.35 -9.76
C TYR A 21 17.63 -3.51 -8.77
N VAL A 22 16.57 -3.58 -7.96
CA VAL A 22 16.29 -4.77 -7.17
C VAL A 22 15.71 -5.80 -8.13
N SER A 23 16.24 -7.02 -8.10
CA SER A 23 15.72 -8.10 -8.91
C SER A 23 14.24 -8.34 -8.61
N PRO A 24 13.39 -8.57 -9.63
CA PRO A 24 12.02 -8.99 -9.41
C PRO A 24 11.96 -10.29 -8.59
N GLY A 25 10.93 -10.44 -7.77
CA GLY A 25 10.71 -11.61 -6.92
C GLY A 25 10.75 -11.31 -5.41
N PRO A 26 10.66 -12.36 -4.57
CA PRO A 26 10.69 -12.22 -3.13
C PRO A 26 11.99 -11.56 -2.64
N VAL A 27 11.87 -10.69 -1.64
CA VAL A 27 13.01 -10.01 -1.03
C VAL A 27 13.66 -10.93 0.00
N ASP A 28 14.91 -11.30 -0.22
CA ASP A 28 15.74 -11.95 0.79
C ASP A 28 16.33 -10.90 1.74
N PHE A 29 15.64 -10.68 2.87
CA PHE A 29 16.07 -9.73 3.88
C PHE A 29 17.40 -10.12 4.54
N ALA A 30 17.71 -11.41 4.67
CA ALA A 30 18.96 -11.85 5.27
C ALA A 30 20.15 -11.56 4.33
N ALA A 31 20.01 -11.87 3.04
CA ALA A 31 21.01 -11.53 2.04
C ALA A 31 21.18 -10.00 1.87
N ALA A 32 20.11 -9.23 2.11
CA ALA A 32 20.16 -7.77 2.12
C ALA A 32 20.76 -7.16 3.41
N GLY A 33 21.12 -7.99 4.41
CA GLY A 33 21.62 -7.53 5.72
C GLY A 33 20.56 -6.85 6.58
N LEU A 34 19.28 -7.11 6.32
CA LEU A 34 18.11 -6.52 6.98
C LEU A 34 17.42 -7.51 7.93
N HIS A 35 18.19 -8.10 8.84
CA HIS A 35 17.72 -9.16 9.74
C HIS A 35 16.52 -8.77 10.62
N GLN A 36 16.29 -7.47 10.85
CA GLN A 36 15.11 -6.98 11.58
C GLN A 36 13.78 -7.29 10.87
N TYR A 37 13.82 -7.66 9.60
CA TYR A 37 12.65 -8.07 8.81
C TYR A 37 12.59 -9.60 8.59
N ASN A 38 13.37 -10.39 9.34
CA ASN A 38 13.24 -11.85 9.30
C ASN A 38 11.80 -12.28 9.63
N GLY A 39 11.23 -13.13 8.79
CA GLY A 39 9.83 -13.57 8.89
C GLY A 39 8.82 -12.57 8.33
N CYS A 40 9.24 -11.40 7.83
CA CYS A 40 8.39 -10.52 7.04
C CYS A 40 8.35 -10.96 5.58
N PHE A 41 7.30 -10.54 4.87
CA PHE A 41 7.13 -10.78 3.44
C PHE A 41 7.28 -9.45 2.68
N ALA A 42 8.07 -9.47 1.61
CA ALA A 42 8.11 -8.41 0.60
C ALA A 42 8.46 -9.02 -0.77
N VAL A 43 7.90 -8.46 -1.83
CA VAL A 43 8.11 -8.91 -3.21
C VAL A 43 8.25 -7.70 -4.12
N VAL A 44 9.21 -7.77 -5.06
CA VAL A 44 9.38 -6.76 -6.12
C VAL A 44 8.69 -7.27 -7.38
N LEU A 45 7.65 -6.56 -7.81
CA LEU A 45 6.94 -6.85 -9.05
C LEU A 45 7.36 -5.82 -10.10
N ASP A 46 8.16 -6.25 -11.07
CA ASP A 46 8.56 -5.40 -12.18
C ASP A 46 7.62 -5.57 -13.38
N SER A 47 7.43 -4.50 -14.14
CA SER A 47 6.60 -4.48 -15.35
C SER A 47 5.17 -5.00 -15.17
N LEU A 48 4.60 -4.86 -13.96
CA LEU A 48 3.24 -5.28 -13.63
C LEU A 48 2.16 -4.53 -14.45
N PHE A 49 2.46 -3.27 -14.79
CA PHE A 49 1.65 -2.42 -15.63
C PHE A 49 2.49 -1.87 -16.77
N SER A 50 1.90 -1.85 -17.97
CA SER A 50 2.41 -1.08 -19.10
C SER A 50 2.28 0.42 -18.85
N GLU A 51 3.05 1.21 -19.59
CA GLU A 51 2.99 2.68 -19.54
C GLU A 51 1.59 3.21 -19.90
N ALA A 52 0.90 2.57 -20.85
CA ALA A 52 -0.45 2.94 -21.25
C ALA A 52 -1.48 2.67 -20.15
N GLU A 53 -1.37 1.53 -19.45
CA GLU A 53 -2.22 1.22 -18.29
C GLU A 53 -2.00 2.23 -17.16
N LEU A 54 -0.74 2.51 -16.81
CA LEU A 54 -0.41 3.50 -15.77
C LEU A 54 -0.91 4.90 -16.13
N SER A 55 -0.77 5.31 -17.38
CA SER A 55 -1.25 6.62 -17.87
C SER A 55 -2.77 6.71 -17.77
N SER A 56 -3.49 5.65 -18.14
CA SER A 56 -4.95 5.60 -18.04
C SER A 56 -5.43 5.63 -16.59
N VAL A 57 -4.75 4.87 -15.71
CA VAL A 57 -5.05 4.83 -14.27
C VAL A 57 -4.79 6.18 -13.60
N LEU A 58 -3.70 6.85 -13.94
CA LEU A 58 -3.40 8.19 -13.44
C LEU A 58 -4.42 9.22 -13.94
N ALA A 59 -4.74 9.20 -15.24
CA ALA A 59 -5.72 10.13 -15.82
C ALA A 59 -7.11 9.97 -15.18
N ALA A 60 -7.54 8.74 -14.88
CA ALA A 60 -8.79 8.49 -14.17
C ALA A 60 -8.80 9.09 -12.76
N ALA A 61 -7.69 8.97 -12.03
CA ALA A 61 -7.57 9.57 -10.70
C ALA A 61 -7.57 11.11 -10.77
N GLU A 62 -6.80 11.71 -11.66
CA GLU A 62 -6.74 13.18 -11.86
C GLU A 62 -8.09 13.76 -12.33
N ALA A 63 -8.85 13.01 -13.10
CA ALA A 63 -10.22 13.38 -13.46
C ALA A 63 -11.21 13.29 -12.29
N SER A 64 -10.96 12.43 -11.30
CA SER A 64 -11.85 12.25 -10.16
C SER A 64 -11.78 13.39 -9.12
N SER A 65 -10.61 13.97 -8.91
CA SER A 65 -10.36 14.99 -7.89
C SER A 65 -9.04 15.72 -8.12
N PRO A 66 -8.91 16.99 -7.69
CA PRO A 66 -7.64 17.70 -7.74
C PRO A 66 -6.62 17.07 -6.77
N TRP A 67 -5.35 17.34 -7.04
CA TRP A 67 -4.27 17.07 -6.10
C TRP A 67 -4.39 17.95 -4.86
N GLU A 68 -4.41 17.33 -3.68
CA GLU A 68 -4.45 18.04 -2.40
C GLU A 68 -3.22 17.71 -1.54
N VAL A 69 -2.91 18.57 -0.57
CA VAL A 69 -1.84 18.30 0.40
C VAL A 69 -2.10 16.95 1.08
N ALA A 70 -1.10 16.07 1.05
CA ALA A 70 -1.22 14.74 1.62
C ALA A 70 -1.14 14.77 3.16
N GLN A 71 -2.25 15.12 3.78
CA GLN A 71 -2.39 15.22 5.24
C GLN A 71 -2.08 13.88 5.95
N VAL A 72 -1.62 14.02 7.20
CA VAL A 72 -1.40 12.91 8.12
C VAL A 72 -2.73 12.52 8.74
N ASN A 73 -3.10 11.25 8.64
CA ASN A 73 -4.28 10.72 9.31
C ASN A 73 -3.91 10.30 10.74
N ALA A 74 -4.59 10.86 11.74
CA ALA A 74 -4.45 10.49 13.15
C ALA A 74 -5.80 10.04 13.72
N GLY A 75 -6.37 9.00 13.10
CA GLY A 75 -7.68 8.46 13.47
C GLY A 75 -8.81 9.40 13.04
N ALA A 76 -9.50 10.01 14.00
CA ALA A 76 -10.66 10.87 13.75
C ALA A 76 -10.32 12.23 13.09
N HIS A 77 -9.04 12.60 13.02
CA HIS A 77 -8.60 13.89 12.49
C HIS A 77 -7.50 13.73 11.46
N ALA A 78 -7.47 14.64 10.49
CA ALA A 78 -6.37 14.82 9.55
C ALA A 78 -5.70 16.17 9.81
N TYR A 79 -4.38 16.22 9.76
CA TYR A 79 -3.62 17.46 9.92
C TYR A 79 -2.42 17.53 8.99
N THR A 80 -1.98 18.74 8.70
CA THR A 80 -0.80 18.98 7.86
C THR A 80 0.45 19.04 8.73
N ASN A 81 1.42 18.16 8.46
CA ASN A 81 2.76 18.21 9.06
C ASN A 81 3.82 18.01 7.97
N THR A 82 4.25 19.12 7.36
CA THR A 82 5.23 19.15 6.27
C THR A 82 6.62 18.70 6.69
N SER A 83 6.90 18.61 8.00
CA SER A 83 8.16 18.05 8.51
C SER A 83 8.15 16.53 8.55
N TYR A 84 6.98 15.89 8.52
CA TYR A 84 6.77 14.43 8.55
C TYR A 84 6.42 13.86 7.17
N ARG A 85 5.59 14.57 6.40
CA ARG A 85 5.25 14.24 5.03
C ARG A 85 5.06 15.51 4.22
N ASN A 86 5.74 15.58 3.08
CA ASN A 86 5.60 16.67 2.12
C ASN A 86 5.31 16.09 0.73
N GLY A 87 4.09 16.30 0.25
CA GLY A 87 3.62 15.81 -1.03
C GLY A 87 2.11 15.98 -1.14
N GLU A 88 1.59 15.53 -2.27
CA GLU A 88 0.18 15.65 -2.60
C GLU A 88 -0.44 14.28 -2.78
N ARG A 89 -1.76 14.22 -2.68
CA ARG A 89 -2.53 13.00 -2.82
C ARG A 89 -3.84 13.26 -3.55
N ILE A 90 -4.25 12.27 -4.33
CA ILE A 90 -5.66 12.06 -4.70
C ILE A 90 -6.14 10.80 -3.97
N ILE A 91 -7.34 10.87 -3.40
CA ILE A 91 -8.04 9.69 -2.92
C ILE A 91 -9.11 9.33 -3.94
N PHE A 92 -9.02 8.11 -4.49
CA PHE A 92 -9.93 7.63 -5.50
C PHE A 92 -10.55 6.31 -5.04
N ASP A 93 -11.82 6.36 -4.64
CA ASP A 93 -12.58 5.18 -4.24
C ASP A 93 -13.09 4.46 -5.51
N SER A 94 -12.55 3.28 -5.82
CA SER A 94 -12.93 2.50 -7.00
C SER A 94 -12.73 1.00 -6.77
N PHE A 95 -13.84 0.29 -6.60
CA PHE A 95 -13.83 -1.17 -6.54
C PHE A 95 -13.25 -1.78 -7.82
N GLU A 96 -13.74 -1.32 -8.97
CA GLU A 96 -13.31 -1.83 -10.30
C GLU A 96 -11.79 -1.72 -10.49
N LEU A 97 -11.21 -0.56 -10.20
CA LEU A 97 -9.77 -0.39 -10.36
C LEU A 97 -9.00 -1.19 -9.32
N SER A 98 -9.45 -1.22 -8.06
CA SER A 98 -8.81 -2.01 -7.01
C SER A 98 -8.81 -3.52 -7.32
N GLU A 99 -9.88 -4.02 -7.94
CA GLU A 99 -10.02 -5.41 -8.36
C GLU A 99 -9.09 -5.74 -9.54
N LYS A 100 -9.04 -4.90 -10.57
CA LYS A 100 -8.08 -5.04 -11.69
C LYS A 100 -6.63 -5.06 -11.21
N ILE A 101 -6.29 -4.20 -10.24
CA ILE A 101 -4.97 -4.20 -9.61
C ILE A 101 -4.78 -5.51 -8.83
N PHE A 102 -5.78 -5.95 -8.08
CA PHE A 102 -5.72 -7.18 -7.28
C PHE A 102 -5.48 -8.42 -8.16
N GLU A 103 -6.21 -8.56 -9.27
CA GLU A 103 -6.04 -9.67 -10.22
C GLU A 103 -4.62 -9.77 -10.78
N LYS A 104 -3.99 -8.63 -11.06
CA LYS A 104 -2.59 -8.59 -11.54
C LYS A 104 -1.60 -8.99 -10.45
N VAL A 105 -1.80 -8.58 -9.19
CA VAL A 105 -0.84 -8.85 -8.10
C VAL A 105 -1.02 -10.23 -7.49
N ARG A 106 -2.26 -10.73 -7.41
CA ARG A 106 -2.62 -11.94 -6.66
C ARG A 106 -1.79 -13.18 -7.02
N PRO A 107 -1.45 -13.46 -8.29
CA PRO A 107 -0.59 -14.59 -8.64
C PRO A 107 0.77 -14.58 -7.94
N HIS A 108 1.23 -13.42 -7.47
CA HIS A 108 2.50 -13.22 -6.79
C HIS A 108 2.40 -13.18 -5.25
N LEU A 109 1.21 -13.41 -4.69
CA LEU A 109 0.93 -13.28 -3.26
C LEU A 109 0.56 -14.61 -2.59
N GLN A 110 0.82 -15.74 -3.27
CA GLN A 110 0.41 -17.08 -2.82
C GLN A 110 0.94 -17.40 -1.41
N ASP A 111 2.17 -16.99 -1.10
CA ASP A 111 2.82 -17.21 0.21
C ASP A 111 2.10 -16.53 1.39
N ILE A 112 1.26 -15.54 1.10
CA ILE A 112 0.49 -14.77 2.09
C ILE A 112 -1.00 -14.72 1.78
N GLU A 113 -1.48 -15.53 0.83
CA GLU A 113 -2.90 -15.56 0.48
C GLU A 113 -3.74 -16.09 1.64
N GLU A 114 -3.20 -17.07 2.36
CA GLU A 114 -3.76 -17.58 3.61
C GLU A 114 -2.70 -17.56 4.69
N ILE A 115 -3.02 -16.94 5.83
CA ILE A 115 -2.10 -16.86 6.98
C ILE A 115 -2.84 -17.27 8.25
N GLU A 116 -2.10 -17.86 9.18
CA GLU A 116 -2.56 -18.08 10.55
C GLU A 116 -1.87 -17.10 11.48
N GLN A 117 -2.64 -16.40 12.31
CA GLN A 117 -2.12 -15.46 13.27
C GLN A 117 -2.74 -15.71 14.64
N THR A 118 -1.90 -15.74 15.68
CA THR A 118 -2.39 -15.67 17.05
C THR A 118 -2.89 -14.26 17.35
N VAL A 119 -4.17 -14.13 17.66
CA VAL A 119 -4.84 -12.88 18.02
C VAL A 119 -5.23 -12.90 19.50
N TYR A 120 -5.33 -11.72 20.09
CA TYR A 120 -5.81 -11.54 21.46
C TYR A 120 -7.28 -11.10 21.44
N LEU A 121 -8.19 -11.91 21.96
CA LEU A 121 -9.63 -11.66 21.85
C LEU A 121 -10.14 -10.56 22.80
N ASN A 122 -9.52 -10.47 23.99
CA ASN A 122 -9.85 -9.53 25.06
C ASN A 122 -8.58 -8.94 25.71
N GLY A 123 -7.47 -8.89 24.96
CA GLY A 123 -6.15 -8.52 25.48
C GLY A 123 -5.46 -9.59 26.35
N VAL A 124 -6.17 -10.66 26.73
CA VAL A 124 -5.66 -11.74 27.58
C VAL A 124 -5.70 -13.08 26.84
N ASP A 125 -6.87 -13.48 26.35
CA ASP A 125 -7.06 -14.79 25.72
C ASP A 125 -6.48 -14.83 24.31
N LYS A 126 -5.72 -15.89 24.03
CA LYS A 126 -5.12 -16.16 22.72
C LYS A 126 -6.00 -17.09 21.90
N ALA A 127 -6.24 -16.74 20.65
CA ALA A 127 -6.85 -17.62 19.66
C ALA A 127 -6.01 -17.63 18.39
N VAL A 128 -5.99 -18.76 17.68
CA VAL A 128 -5.43 -18.82 16.33
C VAL A 128 -6.54 -18.45 15.35
N GLN A 129 -6.32 -17.39 14.59
CA GLN A 129 -7.25 -16.96 13.54
C GLN A 129 -6.61 -17.21 12.18
N LYS A 130 -7.38 -17.86 11.30
CA LYS A 130 -7.02 -18.00 9.89
C LYS A 130 -7.56 -16.79 9.13
N TRP A 131 -6.71 -16.21 8.30
CA TRP A 131 -7.03 -15.10 7.43
C TRP A 131 -6.84 -15.52 5.99
N ARG A 132 -7.74 -15.07 5.13
CA ARG A 132 -7.65 -15.26 3.69
C ARG A 132 -7.73 -13.90 3.01
N MET A 133 -6.79 -13.62 2.13
CA MET A 133 -6.79 -12.44 1.30
C MET A 133 -7.91 -12.56 0.26
N VAL A 134 -8.82 -11.58 0.27
CA VAL A 134 -10.02 -11.62 -0.59
C VAL A 134 -10.03 -10.53 -1.65
N ARG A 135 -9.45 -9.37 -1.36
CA ARG A 135 -9.41 -8.20 -2.26
C ARG A 135 -8.44 -7.14 -1.76
N LEU A 136 -8.15 -6.14 -2.60
CA LEU A 136 -7.57 -4.87 -2.17
C LEU A 136 -8.63 -3.91 -1.61
N ASN A 137 -8.16 -2.93 -0.84
CA ASN A 137 -8.97 -1.80 -0.40
C ASN A 137 -9.38 -0.94 -1.62
N GLU A 138 -10.67 -0.64 -1.73
CA GLU A 138 -11.24 0.18 -2.79
C GLU A 138 -10.80 1.65 -2.73
N ARG A 139 -10.36 2.13 -1.56
CA ARG A 139 -9.85 3.50 -1.33
C ARG A 139 -8.40 3.63 -1.78
N LEU A 140 -8.20 3.82 -3.08
CA LEU A 140 -6.89 3.98 -3.70
C LEU A 140 -6.30 5.36 -3.37
N ARG A 141 -4.98 5.42 -3.17
CA ARG A 141 -4.25 6.63 -2.82
C ARG A 141 -3.14 6.87 -3.84
N PHE A 142 -3.34 7.87 -4.68
CA PHE A 142 -2.36 8.32 -5.65
C PHE A 142 -1.49 9.38 -4.99
N LEU A 143 -0.17 9.19 -4.98
CA LEU A 143 0.76 10.08 -4.26
C LEU A 143 1.70 10.76 -5.25
N ARG A 144 1.82 12.08 -5.14
CA ARG A 144 2.75 12.89 -5.92
C ARG A 144 3.75 13.56 -4.99
N TYR A 145 5.03 13.41 -5.30
CA TYR A 145 6.12 14.02 -4.54
C TYR A 145 6.82 15.04 -5.43
N PRO A 146 6.61 16.35 -5.21
CA PRO A 146 7.36 17.38 -5.94
C PRO A 146 8.85 17.31 -5.56
N LYS A 147 9.69 18.12 -6.20
CA LYS A 147 11.12 18.20 -5.84
C LYS A 147 11.28 18.52 -4.35
N GLY A 148 11.98 17.66 -3.61
CA GLY A 148 12.13 17.77 -2.14
C GLY A 148 10.93 17.24 -1.32
N GLY A 149 9.92 16.68 -1.97
CA GLY A 149 8.84 15.94 -1.33
C GLY A 149 9.34 14.63 -0.71
N PHE A 150 8.72 14.22 0.39
CA PHE A 150 9.10 13.04 1.14
C PHE A 150 7.93 12.49 1.97
N PHE A 151 8.10 11.26 2.45
CA PHE A 151 7.28 10.70 3.50
C PHE A 151 8.20 9.93 4.45
N ARG A 152 8.23 10.30 5.73
CA ARG A 152 9.06 9.59 6.72
C ARG A 152 8.59 8.15 6.94
N GLN A 153 9.50 7.34 7.46
CA GLN A 153 9.23 5.97 7.89
C GLN A 153 8.02 5.91 8.82
N HIS A 154 7.11 4.98 8.55
CA HIS A 154 5.88 4.79 9.29
C HIS A 154 5.37 3.35 9.14
N ILE A 155 4.33 3.03 9.90
CA ILE A 155 3.52 1.83 9.72
C ILE A 155 2.20 2.26 9.08
N ASP A 156 1.77 1.53 8.06
CA ASP A 156 0.51 1.80 7.39
C ASP A 156 -0.68 1.64 8.34
N GLY A 157 -1.65 2.55 8.22
CA GLY A 157 -2.93 2.41 8.90
C GLY A 157 -3.77 1.28 8.29
N HIS A 158 -4.68 0.71 9.09
CA HIS A 158 -5.72 -0.18 8.57
C HIS A 158 -6.92 0.64 8.08
N TYR A 159 -7.71 0.07 7.17
CA TYR A 159 -8.96 0.64 6.69
C TYR A 159 -10.07 -0.39 6.86
N LEU A 160 -11.21 0.06 7.36
CA LEU A 160 -12.41 -0.74 7.55
C LEU A 160 -13.48 -0.18 6.64
N ASP A 161 -13.83 -0.95 5.61
CA ASP A 161 -14.98 -0.65 4.78
C ASP A 161 -16.29 -1.06 5.48
N GLN A 162 -17.41 -0.65 4.90
CA GLN A 162 -18.73 -1.00 5.43
C GLN A 162 -19.01 -2.50 5.44
N TYR A 163 -18.49 -3.28 4.49
CA TYR A 163 -18.71 -4.72 4.44
C TYR A 163 -17.92 -5.47 5.52
N SER A 164 -16.67 -5.07 5.80
CA SER A 164 -15.88 -5.63 6.91
C SER A 164 -16.45 -5.27 8.29
N ARG A 165 -17.20 -4.17 8.42
CA ARG A 165 -17.95 -3.84 9.64
C ARG A 165 -19.16 -4.75 9.88
N ILE A 166 -19.81 -5.26 8.83
CA ILE A 166 -20.94 -6.19 8.98
C ILE A 166 -20.47 -7.53 9.58
N PHE A 167 -19.26 -7.97 9.23
CA PHE A 167 -18.65 -9.18 9.79
C PHE A 167 -17.91 -8.96 11.12
N ASN A 168 -17.76 -7.71 11.57
CA ASN A 168 -17.13 -7.39 12.84
C ASN A 168 -17.82 -6.16 13.47
N PRO A 169 -19.05 -6.31 13.99
CA PRO A 169 -19.78 -5.19 14.58
C PRO A 169 -19.03 -4.63 15.79
N PRO A 170 -19.10 -3.31 16.04
CA PRO A 170 -18.55 -2.72 17.25
C PRO A 170 -19.16 -3.43 18.47
N ARG A 171 -18.30 -3.92 19.37
CA ARG A 171 -18.77 -4.48 20.63
C ARG A 171 -19.42 -3.35 21.43
N SER A 172 -20.69 -3.57 21.81
CA SER A 172 -21.46 -2.74 22.74
C SER A 172 -20.78 -2.62 24.09
#